data_AF-A0A8B7DW24-F1
#
_entry.id   AF-A0A8B7DW24-F1
#
_cell.length_a   1.000
_cell.length_b   1.000
_cell.length_c   1.000
_cell.angle_alpha   90.00
_cell.angle_beta   90.00
_cell.angle_gamma   90.00
#
_symmetry.space_group_name_H-M   'P 1'
#
loop_
_entity.id
_entity.type
_entity.pdbx_description
1 polymer ?
#
loop_
_entity_poly.entity_id
_entity_poly.type
_entity_poly.pdbx_seq_one_letter_code
_entity_poly.pdbx_strand_id
1 'polypeptide(L)'
;MNQHVSSSRSACYYSKNYGESWIALDVQLGSILGRHSITNKLYAIHRNQKLYLTFNEYYKNWFALTNDDFLNNVSKNIKLDAVKNLEGDEDQIFILDSKEWKANADGLFFRNTSSDSWTKRAKWLK
;
A
#
# COMPACT_ATOMS: atom_id res chain seq x y z
N MET A 1 22.99 5.67 9.01
CA MET A 1 21.98 5.49 7.96
C MET A 1 22.14 4.08 7.41
N ASN A 2 21.32 3.13 7.88
CA ASN A 2 21.61 1.70 7.70
C ASN A 2 21.04 1.19 6.37
N GLN A 3 21.92 0.82 5.44
CA GLN A 3 21.58 -0.08 4.32
C GLN A 3 21.11 -1.47 4.81
N HIS A 4 21.21 -1.72 6.13
CA HIS A 4 20.90 -2.96 6.82
C HIS A 4 19.71 -2.85 7.78
N VAL A 5 18.65 -2.09 7.47
CA VAL A 5 17.39 -2.25 8.21
C VAL A 5 16.78 -3.60 7.80
N SER A 6 17.31 -4.68 8.38
CA SER A 6 16.79 -6.02 8.24
C SER A 6 15.58 -6.15 9.15
N SER A 7 14.40 -6.19 8.54
CA SER A 7 13.18 -6.62 9.20
C SER A 7 12.81 -7.98 8.65
N SER A 8 12.34 -8.89 9.51
CA SER A 8 11.70 -10.13 9.08
C SER A 8 10.19 -9.96 8.82
N ARG A 9 9.62 -8.82 9.21
CA ARG A 9 8.19 -8.50 9.07
C ARG A 9 7.96 -7.64 7.87
N SER A 10 7.02 -7.99 6.98
CA SER A 10 6.61 -7.16 5.84
C SER A 10 5.88 -5.89 6.28
N ALA A 11 6.08 -4.81 5.53
CA ALA A 11 5.43 -3.51 5.77
C ALA A 11 4.21 -3.33 4.87
N CYS A 12 4.22 -3.96 3.71
CA CYS A 12 3.12 -3.91 2.76
C CYS A 12 2.45 -5.27 2.65
N TYR A 13 1.13 -5.27 2.49
CA TYR A 13 0.30 -6.45 2.34
C TYR A 13 -0.68 -6.20 1.20
N TYR A 14 -1.13 -7.27 0.53
CA TYR A 14 -2.17 -7.19 -0.47
C TYR A 14 -3.29 -8.19 -0.16
N SER A 15 -4.48 -7.91 -0.68
CA SER A 15 -5.63 -8.78 -0.56
C SER A 15 -6.22 -9.06 -1.94
N LYS A 16 -6.75 -10.28 -2.11
CA LYS A 16 -7.55 -10.67 -3.29
C LYS A 16 -9.05 -10.81 -2.98
N ASN A 17 -9.43 -10.75 -1.70
CA ASN A 17 -10.81 -10.90 -1.22
C ASN A 17 -11.24 -9.68 -0.40
N TYR A 18 -11.03 -8.48 -0.96
CA TYR A 18 -11.52 -7.21 -0.38
C TYR A 18 -11.07 -6.93 1.07
N GLY A 19 -9.95 -7.52 1.47
CA GLY A 19 -9.25 -7.33 2.75
C GLY A 19 -9.73 -8.28 3.86
N GLU A 20 -10.51 -9.31 3.53
CA GLU A 20 -10.81 -10.40 4.46
C GLU A 20 -9.54 -11.18 4.83
N SER A 21 -8.63 -11.38 3.86
CA SER A 21 -7.31 -11.98 4.10
C SER A 21 -6.22 -11.14 3.45
N TRP A 22 -5.06 -11.10 4.09
CA TRP A 22 -3.92 -10.30 3.65
C TRP A 22 -2.70 -11.18 3.47
N ILE A 23 -2.03 -11.03 2.33
CA ILE A 23 -0.80 -11.72 1.99
C ILE A 23 0.33 -10.71 2.05
N ALA A 24 1.39 -11.05 2.78
CA ALA A 24 2.58 -10.23 2.89
C ALA A 24 3.24 -10.03 1.52
N LEU A 25 3.58 -8.78 1.20
CA LEU A 25 4.46 -8.48 0.08
C LEU A 25 5.92 -8.66 0.48
N ASP A 26 6.82 -8.53 -0.51
CA ASP A 26 8.26 -8.63 -0.31
C ASP A 26 8.71 -7.76 0.87
N VAL A 27 9.52 -8.35 1.75
CA VAL A 27 9.96 -7.72 2.99
C VAL A 27 10.75 -6.44 2.73
N GLN A 28 11.37 -6.28 1.56
CA GLN A 28 12.16 -5.11 1.19
C GLN A 28 11.30 -3.88 0.86
N LEU A 29 10.01 -4.04 0.62
CA LEU A 29 9.10 -2.93 0.38
C LEU A 29 8.89 -2.12 1.65
N GLY A 30 9.03 -0.81 1.54
CA GLY A 30 8.73 0.16 2.59
C GLY A 30 7.31 0.70 2.46
N SER A 31 6.92 1.12 1.26
CA SER A 31 5.57 1.61 0.99
C SER A 31 5.22 1.49 -0.49
N ILE A 32 3.92 1.32 -0.78
CA ILE A 32 3.38 1.38 -2.14
C ILE A 32 3.13 2.84 -2.49
N LEU A 33 3.71 3.30 -3.60
CA LEU A 33 3.55 4.68 -4.08
C LEU A 33 2.30 4.86 -4.95
N GLY A 34 1.87 3.80 -5.63
CA GLY A 34 0.69 3.80 -6.46
C GLY A 34 0.92 3.10 -7.80
N ARG A 35 -0.04 3.25 -8.72
CA ARG A 35 0.03 2.65 -10.06
C ARG A 35 0.31 3.71 -11.11
N HIS A 36 1.03 3.32 -12.16
CA HIS A 36 1.15 4.16 -13.35
C HIS A 36 -0.21 4.38 -13.99
N SER A 37 -0.48 5.60 -14.46
CA SER A 37 -1.73 5.97 -15.10
C SER A 37 -1.97 5.22 -16.42
N ILE A 38 -0.91 5.13 -17.24
CA ILE A 38 -0.90 4.51 -18.57
C ILE A 38 -0.58 3.00 -18.51
N THR A 39 0.57 2.63 -17.94
CA THR A 39 1.06 1.23 -18.00
C THR A 39 0.46 0.31 -16.94
N ASN A 40 -0.30 0.86 -15.98
CA ASN A 40 -0.83 0.17 -14.80
C ASN A 40 0.22 -0.51 -13.90
N LYS A 41 1.53 -0.33 -14.16
CA LYS A 41 2.61 -0.87 -13.34
C LYS A 41 2.52 -0.33 -11.91
N LEU A 42 2.76 -1.20 -10.95
CA LEU A 42 2.80 -0.82 -9.53
C LEU A 42 4.19 -0.31 -9.18
N TYR A 43 4.25 0.79 -8.43
CA TYR A 43 5.49 1.35 -7.91
C TYR A 43 5.49 1.37 -6.40
N ALA A 44 6.68 1.20 -5.85
CA ALA A 44 6.93 1.19 -4.42
C ALA A 44 8.25 1.91 -4.12
N ILE A 45 8.44 2.24 -2.85
CA ILE A 45 9.73 2.64 -2.32
C ILE A 45 10.25 1.52 -1.42
N HIS A 46 11.54 1.24 -1.55
CA HIS A 46 12.24 0.30 -0.69
C HIS A 46 12.27 0.81 0.77
N ARG A 47 12.44 -0.07 1.75
CA ARG A 47 12.51 0.28 3.19
C ARG A 47 13.58 1.28 3.57
N ASN A 48 14.66 1.34 2.81
CA ASN A 48 15.72 2.32 3.00
C ASN A 48 15.28 3.74 2.60
N GLN A 49 14.07 3.89 2.04
CA GLN A 49 13.47 5.15 1.59
C GLN A 49 14.30 5.89 0.52
N LYS A 50 15.15 5.16 -0.22
CA LYS A 50 16.06 5.73 -1.23
C LYS A 50 15.96 5.10 -2.60
N LEU A 51 15.48 3.86 -2.67
CA LEU A 51 15.39 3.11 -3.92
C LEU A 51 13.93 2.96 -4.33
N TYR A 52 13.62 3.39 -5.55
CA TYR A 52 12.33 3.18 -6.16
C TYR A 52 12.28 1.80 -6.81
N LEU A 53 11.11 1.17 -6.75
CA LEU A 53 10.89 -0.19 -7.24
C LEU A 53 9.67 -0.20 -8.15
N THR A 54 9.74 -1.01 -9.21
CA THR A 54 8.59 -1.32 -10.07
C THR A 54 8.27 -2.80 -10.01
N PHE A 55 6.99 -3.15 -9.95
CA PHE A 55 6.58 -4.55 -10.00
C PHE A 55 6.59 -5.06 -11.44
N ASN A 56 7.37 -6.11 -11.69
CA ASN A 56 7.39 -6.81 -12.97
C ASN A 56 6.41 -7.99 -12.92
N GLU A 57 5.34 -7.93 -13.72
CA GLU A 57 4.31 -8.95 -13.73
C GLU A 57 4.74 -10.29 -14.32
N TYR A 58 5.75 -10.30 -15.21
CA TYR A 58 6.24 -11.54 -15.82
C TYR A 58 7.08 -12.33 -14.82
N TYR A 59 8.04 -11.69 -14.18
CA TYR A 59 8.91 -12.32 -13.17
C TYR A 59 8.27 -12.41 -11.79
N LYS A 60 7.09 -11.79 -11.59
CA LYS A 60 6.40 -11.66 -10.30
C LYS A 60 7.32 -11.10 -9.21
N ASN A 61 8.17 -10.13 -9.57
CA ASN A 61 9.22 -9.61 -8.70
C ASN A 61 9.40 -8.09 -8.85
N TRP A 62 10.05 -7.46 -7.86
CA TRP A 62 10.32 -6.03 -7.83
C TRP A 62 11.69 -5.70 -8.41
N PHE A 63 11.72 -4.79 -9.37
CA PHE A 63 12.94 -4.33 -10.01
C PHE A 63 13.30 -2.91 -9.56
N ALA A 64 14.58 -2.70 -9.33
CA ALA A 64 15.16 -1.41 -9.01
C ALA A 64 14.99 -0.43 -10.17
N LEU A 65 14.58 0.79 -9.84
CA LEU A 65 14.62 1.94 -10.75
C LEU A 65 15.74 2.87 -10.31
N THR A 66 16.37 3.52 -11.28
CA THR A 66 17.22 4.66 -10.97
C THR A 66 16.35 5.84 -10.52
N ASN A 67 16.92 6.73 -9.71
CA ASN A 67 16.22 7.94 -9.31
C ASN A 67 15.83 8.79 -10.53
N ASP A 68 16.71 8.87 -11.53
CA ASP A 68 16.45 9.61 -12.76
C ASP A 68 15.29 9.02 -13.56
N ASP A 69 15.19 7.70 -13.68
CA ASP A 69 14.08 7.05 -14.36
C ASP A 69 12.76 7.30 -13.63
N PHE A 70 12.78 7.19 -12.30
CA PHE A 70 11.59 7.48 -11.50
C PHE A 70 11.13 8.95 -11.66
N LEU A 71 12.05 9.90 -11.55
CA LEU A 71 11.72 11.32 -11.61
C LEU A 71 11.21 11.72 -12.99
N ASN A 72 11.86 11.25 -14.06
CA ASN A 72 11.55 11.68 -15.41
C ASN A 72 10.35 10.95 -16.02
N ASN A 73 10.17 9.66 -15.72
CA ASN A 73 9.20 8.81 -16.42
C ASN A 73 8.01 8.37 -15.56
N VAL A 74 8.19 8.30 -14.24
CA VAL A 74 7.19 7.69 -13.35
C VAL A 74 6.43 8.71 -12.51
N SER A 75 7.13 9.61 -11.82
CA SER A 75 6.58 10.44 -10.74
C SER A 75 5.30 11.20 -11.12
N LYS A 76 5.29 11.79 -12.33
CA LYS A 76 4.16 12.59 -12.86
C LYS A 76 2.96 11.74 -13.31
N ASN A 77 3.15 10.44 -13.46
CA ASN A 77 2.17 9.50 -13.99
C ASN A 77 1.59 8.58 -12.90
N ILE A 78 1.91 8.79 -11.63
CA ILE A 78 1.34 7.99 -10.54
C ILE A 78 -0.11 8.44 -10.28
N LYS A 79 -1.03 7.48 -10.36
CA LYS A 79 -2.43 7.64 -9.93
C LYS A 79 -2.48 7.64 -8.40
N LEU A 80 -2.51 8.84 -7.82
CA LEU A 80 -2.60 9.05 -6.37
C LEU A 80 -4.04 8.96 -5.84
N ASP A 81 -5.05 9.08 -6.71
CA ASP A 81 -6.47 8.90 -6.39
C ASP A 81 -6.79 7.53 -5.77
N ALA A 82 -6.07 6.50 -6.22
CA ALA A 82 -6.14 5.15 -5.69
C ALA A 82 -5.38 4.95 -4.36
N VAL A 83 -4.54 5.91 -3.97
CA VAL A 83 -3.82 5.88 -2.70
C VAL A 83 -4.67 6.59 -1.66
N LYS A 84 -5.23 5.82 -0.73
CA LYS A 84 -5.96 6.37 0.42
C LYS A 84 -5.05 6.31 1.63
N ASN A 85 -4.76 7.48 2.19
CA ASN A 85 -4.26 7.53 3.55
C ASN A 85 -5.45 7.35 4.48
N LEU A 86 -5.35 6.31 5.30
CA LEU A 86 -6.37 5.85 6.22
C LEU A 86 -5.97 6.20 7.67
N GLU A 87 -4.87 6.92 7.87
CA GLU A 87 -4.43 7.41 9.18
C GLU A 87 -4.90 8.86 9.41
N GLY A 88 -5.32 9.18 10.64
CA GLY A 88 -5.80 10.52 11.04
C GLY A 88 -6.90 10.43 12.10
N ASP A 89 -7.27 11.56 12.72
CA ASP A 89 -8.31 11.58 13.77
C ASP A 89 -9.73 11.43 13.19
N GLU A 90 -9.92 11.78 11.93
CA GLU A 90 -11.21 11.69 11.24
C GLU A 90 -11.45 10.29 10.65
N ASP A 91 -12.72 9.88 10.62
CA ASP A 91 -13.14 8.64 9.97
C ASP A 91 -12.94 8.73 8.44
N GLN A 92 -11.93 8.05 7.92
CA GLN A 92 -11.69 7.87 6.49
C GLN A 92 -12.35 6.57 6.03
N ILE A 93 -13.39 6.67 5.19
CA ILE A 93 -14.12 5.50 4.66
C ILE A 93 -13.70 5.23 3.21
N PHE A 94 -13.34 4.00 2.94
CA PHE A 94 -13.05 3.48 1.61
C PHE A 94 -14.00 2.33 1.27
N ILE A 95 -14.69 2.46 0.14
CA ILE A 95 -15.71 1.52 -0.30
C ILE A 95 -15.13 0.68 -1.45
N LEU A 96 -15.18 -0.63 -1.28
CA LEU A 96 -14.85 -1.63 -2.30
C LEU A 96 -16.09 -2.48 -2.55
N ASP A 97 -16.83 -2.14 -3.60
CA ASP A 97 -18.12 -2.76 -3.91
C ASP A 97 -19.12 -2.58 -2.74
N SER A 98 -19.66 -3.65 -2.15
CA SER A 98 -20.52 -3.58 -0.96
C SER A 98 -19.75 -3.44 0.35
N LYS A 99 -18.44 -3.70 0.35
CA LYS A 99 -17.60 -3.76 1.55
C LYS A 99 -16.99 -2.42 1.85
N GLU A 100 -16.90 -2.10 3.14
CA GLU A 100 -16.35 -0.83 3.57
C GLU A 100 -15.21 -1.01 4.56
N TRP A 101 -14.18 -0.19 4.36
CA TRP A 101 -13.04 -0.03 5.23
C TRP A 101 -13.11 1.34 5.86
N LYS A 102 -12.96 1.40 7.18
CA LYS A 102 -12.86 2.67 7.90
C LYS A 102 -11.55 2.70 8.64
N ALA A 103 -10.92 3.85 8.67
CA ALA A 103 -9.72 4.03 9.43
C ALA A 103 -9.68 5.41 10.05
N ASN A 104 -9.16 5.46 11.27
CA ASN A 104 -9.06 6.65 12.09
C ASN A 104 -7.94 6.42 13.13
N ALA A 105 -7.78 7.30 14.12
CA ALA A 105 -6.70 7.23 15.10
C ALA A 105 -6.69 5.94 15.94
N ASP A 106 -7.83 5.24 16.04
CA ASP A 106 -7.94 4.02 16.81
C ASP A 106 -7.47 2.77 16.05
N GLY A 107 -7.50 2.79 14.71
CA GLY A 107 -7.10 1.64 13.91
C GLY A 107 -7.85 1.51 12.58
N LEU A 108 -7.77 0.30 12.02
CA LEU A 108 -8.46 -0.12 10.81
C LEU A 108 -9.66 -0.99 11.15
N PHE A 109 -10.80 -0.69 10.53
CA PHE A 109 -12.09 -1.31 10.75
C PHE A 109 -12.70 -1.76 9.41
N PHE A 110 -13.55 -2.78 9.48
CA PHE A 110 -14.21 -3.37 8.33
C PHE A 110 -15.68 -3.65 8.62
N ARG A 111 -16.54 -3.50 7.61
CA ARG A 111 -17.91 -4.01 7.60
C ARG A 111 -18.28 -4.52 6.21
N ASN A 112 -19.20 -5.49 6.15
CA ASN A 112 -19.54 -6.15 4.89
C ASN A 112 -20.59 -5.38 4.09
N THR A 113 -21.49 -4.66 4.77
CA THR A 113 -22.47 -3.75 4.19
C THR A 113 -22.63 -2.49 5.04
N SER A 114 -23.21 -1.43 4.49
CA SER A 114 -23.41 -0.15 5.21
C SER A 114 -24.35 -0.26 6.41
N SER A 115 -25.17 -1.31 6.49
CA SER A 115 -26.04 -1.63 7.62
C SER A 115 -25.34 -2.39 8.74
N ASP A 116 -24.18 -2.99 8.48
CA ASP A 116 -23.45 -3.79 9.47
C ASP A 116 -22.67 -2.90 10.46
N SER A 117 -22.42 -3.45 11.65
CA SER A 117 -21.53 -2.84 12.64
C SER A 117 -20.06 -2.94 12.23
N TRP A 118 -19.29 -1.91 12.55
CA TRP A 118 -17.85 -1.89 12.32
C TRP A 118 -17.12 -2.91 13.18
N THR A 119 -16.28 -3.74 12.55
CA THR A 119 -15.39 -4.69 13.24
C THR A 119 -13.95 -4.20 13.14
N LYS A 120 -13.26 -4.04 14.28
CA LYS A 120 -11.85 -3.65 14.28
C LYS A 120 -10.96 -4.79 13.77
N ARG A 121 -10.15 -4.51 12.74
CA ARG A 121 -9.22 -5.47 12.11
C ARG A 121 -7.78 -5.26 12.53
N ALA A 122 -7.38 -4.01 12.72
CA ALA A 122 -6.04 -3.69 13.19
C ALA A 122 -6.06 -2.49 14.14
N LYS A 123 -5.07 -2.42 15.02
CA LYS A 123 -4.77 -1.25 15.86
C LYS A 123 -3.43 -0.70 15.41
N TRP A 124 -3.32 0.62 15.28
CA TRP A 124 -2.03 1.25 15.03
C TRP A 124 -1.08 1.00 16.21
N LEU A 125 0.17 0.68 15.90
CA LEU A 125 1.22 0.63 16.90
C LEU A 125 1.58 2.09 17.20
N LYS A 126 1.37 2.52 18.44
CA LYS A 126 1.85 3.81 18.95
C LYS A 126 3.37 3.78 19.08
#